data_AF-A0AAX1RWU7-F1
#
_entry.id   AF-A0AAX1RWU7-F1
#
_cell.length_a   1.000
_cell.length_b   1.000
_cell.length_c   1.000
_cell.angle_alpha   90.00
_cell.angle_beta   90.00
_cell.angle_gamma   90.00
#
_symmetry.space_group_name_H-M   'P 1'
#
loop_
_entity.id
_entity.type
_entity.pdbx_description
1 polymer ?
#
loop_
_entity_poly.entity_id
_entity_poly.type
_entity_poly.pdbx_seq_one_letter_code
_entity_poly.pdbx_strand_id
1 'polypeptide(L)'
;MAKQRLYKGLFIAILLGILFFFMNWMNHPSSLLQLGLKSLLLSVTFFLLYAVVFTLLSTEKRKMQYGLPIIISVITGMLIGIVFDMAIVGVSVGLLVGLAIGYLRDINKGV
;
A
#
# COMPACT_ATOMS: atom_id res chain seq x y z
N MET A 1 -20.56 -4.62 9.57
CA MET A 1 -20.07 -4.62 8.17
C MET A 1 -18.61 -4.20 8.01
N ALA A 2 -18.10 -3.21 8.75
CA ALA A 2 -16.69 -2.77 8.66
C ALA A 2 -15.65 -3.83 9.09
N LYS A 3 -15.86 -4.48 10.24
CA LYS A 3 -14.96 -5.53 10.75
C LYS A 3 -14.76 -6.68 9.75
N GLN A 4 -15.85 -7.17 9.17
CA GLN A 4 -15.83 -8.29 8.21
C GLN A 4 -15.06 -7.97 6.92
N ARG A 5 -15.01 -6.69 6.52
CA ARG A 5 -14.21 -6.22 5.38
C ARG A 5 -12.73 -6.08 5.76
N LEU A 6 -12.43 -5.52 6.93
CA LEU A 6 -11.05 -5.48 7.46
C LEU A 6 -10.43 -6.89 7.57
N TYR A 7 -11.20 -7.90 8.02
CA TYR A 7 -10.74 -9.29 8.01
C TYR A 7 -10.43 -9.81 6.60
N LYS A 8 -11.25 -9.45 5.60
CA LYS A 8 -10.96 -9.81 4.20
C LYS A 8 -9.70 -9.14 3.67
N GLY A 9 -9.49 -7.87 3.99
CA GLY A 9 -8.27 -7.14 3.62
C GLY A 9 -7.01 -7.70 4.26
N LEU A 10 -7.08 -8.00 5.56
CA LEU A 10 -6.00 -8.67 6.29
C LEU A 10 -5.68 -10.03 5.67
N PHE A 11 -6.71 -10.82 5.36
CA PHE A 11 -6.54 -12.12 4.71
C PHE A 11 -5.84 -12.00 3.35
N ILE A 12 -6.28 -11.06 2.50
CA ILE A 12 -5.67 -10.82 1.19
C ILE A 12 -4.21 -10.34 1.31
N ALA A 13 -3.92 -9.44 2.27
CA ALA A 13 -2.57 -8.92 2.51
C ALA A 13 -1.61 -10.02 2.99
N ILE A 14 -2.07 -10.92 3.86
CA ILE A 14 -1.28 -12.08 4.31
C ILE A 14 -1.03 -13.03 3.12
N LEU A 15 -2.06 -13.32 2.33
CA LEU A 15 -1.97 -14.22 1.18
C LEU A 15 -0.99 -13.72 0.11
N LEU A 16 -1.02 -12.41 -0.19
CA LEU A 16 -0.06 -11.74 -1.08
C LEU A 16 1.37 -11.77 -0.52
N GLY A 17 1.55 -11.55 0.78
CA GLY A 17 2.86 -11.67 1.43
C GLY A 17 3.45 -13.06 1.29
N ILE A 18 2.64 -14.11 1.50
CA ILE A 18 3.05 -15.51 1.34
C ILE A 18 3.40 -15.81 -0.12
N LEU A 19 2.56 -15.39 -1.08
CA LEU A 19 2.83 -15.59 -2.51
C LEU A 19 4.15 -14.95 -2.94
N PHE A 20 4.42 -13.72 -2.50
CA PHE A 20 5.65 -13.02 -2.82
C PHE A 20 6.89 -13.69 -2.21
N PHE A 21 6.76 -14.24 -1.00
CA PHE A 21 7.81 -15.05 -0.37
C PHE A 21 8.17 -16.25 -1.24
N PHE A 22 7.17 -17.04 -1.66
CA PHE A 22 7.40 -18.20 -2.53
C PHE A 22 7.99 -17.80 -3.89
N MET A 23 7.47 -16.74 -4.51
CA MET A 23 7.99 -16.24 -5.79
C MET A 23 9.46 -15.80 -5.68
N ASN A 24 9.85 -15.12 -4.61
CA ASN A 24 11.25 -14.70 -4.44
C ASN A 24 12.17 -15.87 -4.08
N TRP A 25 11.68 -16.87 -3.34
CA TRP A 25 12.47 -18.07 -3.02
C TRP A 25 12.83 -18.79 -4.31
N MET A 26 11.86 -18.99 -5.19
CA MET A 26 12.06 -19.74 -6.44
C MET A 26 12.98 -19.02 -7.43
N ASN A 27 13.00 -17.68 -7.43
CA ASN A 27 13.73 -16.90 -8.44
C ASN A 27 15.13 -16.46 -8.00
N HIS A 28 15.43 -16.36 -6.69
CA HIS A 28 16.74 -15.90 -6.22
C HIS A 28 17.22 -16.65 -4.97
N PRO A 29 18.49 -17.13 -4.93
CA PRO A 29 19.11 -17.65 -3.72
C PRO A 29 19.47 -16.49 -2.78
N SER A 30 18.44 -15.84 -2.23
CA SER A 30 18.58 -14.81 -1.20
C SER A 30 18.52 -15.45 0.17
N SER A 31 19.18 -14.83 1.16
CA SER A 31 19.07 -15.30 2.54
C SER A 31 17.60 -15.32 3.01
N LEU A 32 17.19 -16.40 3.70
CA LEU A 32 15.83 -16.59 4.25
C LEU A 32 15.32 -15.37 5.03
N LEU A 33 16.22 -14.70 5.77
CA LEU A 33 15.91 -13.51 6.55
C LEU A 33 15.55 -12.30 5.66
N GLN A 34 16.31 -12.04 4.60
CA GLN A 34 15.98 -10.97 3.65
C GLN A 34 14.66 -11.23 2.92
N LEU A 35 14.41 -12.49 2.56
CA LEU A 35 13.16 -12.90 1.91
C LEU A 35 11.95 -12.69 2.83
N GLY A 36 12.09 -13.11 4.09
CA GLY A 36 11.08 -12.94 5.13
C GLY A 36 10.77 -11.47 5.38
N LEU A 37 11.79 -10.62 5.50
CA LEU A 37 11.62 -9.18 5.67
C LEU A 37 10.93 -8.52 4.48
N LYS A 38 11.33 -8.81 3.23
CA LYS A 38 10.67 -8.24 2.04
C LYS A 38 9.20 -8.64 1.95
N SER A 39 8.89 -9.90 2.26
CA SER A 39 7.53 -10.44 2.21
C SER A 39 6.63 -9.89 3.31
N LEU A 40 7.18 -9.72 4.51
CA LEU A 40 6.51 -9.05 5.62
C LEU A 40 6.25 -7.58 5.31
N LEU A 41 7.24 -6.88 4.73
CA LEU A 41 7.09 -5.50 4.27
C LEU A 41 5.95 -5.40 3.25
N LEU A 42 5.91 -6.30 2.25
CA LEU A 42 4.85 -6.33 1.25
C LEU A 42 3.46 -6.52 1.87
N SER A 43 3.34 -7.47 2.80
CA SER A 43 2.08 -7.74 3.49
C SER A 43 1.59 -6.51 4.26
N VAL A 44 2.49 -5.83 4.98
CA VAL A 44 2.20 -4.58 5.69
C VAL A 44 1.77 -3.49 4.71
N THR A 45 2.48 -3.31 3.59
CA THR A 45 2.15 -2.31 2.56
C THR A 45 0.75 -2.55 1.98
N PHE A 46 0.39 -3.79 1.66
CA PHE A 46 -0.95 -4.12 1.15
C PHE A 46 -2.05 -3.96 2.21
N PHE A 47 -1.76 -4.32 3.45
CA PHE A 47 -2.68 -4.09 4.56
C PHE A 47 -2.95 -2.60 4.77
N LEU A 48 -1.89 -1.78 4.75
CA LEU A 48 -2.00 -0.32 4.84
C LEU A 48 -2.78 0.25 3.66
N LEU A 49 -2.47 -0.15 2.42
CA LEU A 49 -3.26 0.21 1.23
C LEU A 49 -4.75 -0.11 1.42
N TYR A 50 -5.06 -1.32 1.88
CA TYR A 50 -6.44 -1.73 2.11
C TYR A 50 -7.12 -0.89 3.20
N ALA A 51 -6.46 -0.69 4.34
CA ALA A 51 -6.99 0.09 5.46
C ALA A 51 -7.19 1.57 5.09
N VAL A 52 -6.25 2.15 4.35
CA VAL A 52 -6.29 3.53 3.85
C VAL A 52 -7.43 3.70 2.85
N VAL A 53 -7.51 2.82 1.86
CA VAL A 53 -8.60 2.84 0.87
C VAL A 53 -9.94 2.67 1.58
N PHE A 54 -10.03 1.79 2.58
CA PHE A 54 -11.26 1.56 3.32
C PHE A 54 -11.71 2.76 4.17
N THR A 55 -10.78 3.38 4.90
CA THR A 55 -11.07 4.51 5.80
C THR A 55 -11.33 5.82 5.06
N LEU A 56 -10.66 6.04 3.93
CA LEU A 56 -10.82 7.25 3.13
C LEU A 56 -11.95 7.15 2.10
N LEU A 57 -12.24 5.98 1.54
CA LEU A 57 -13.34 5.85 0.56
C LEU A 57 -14.69 5.51 1.21
N SER A 58 -14.81 5.62 2.54
CA SER A 58 -16.08 5.35 3.25
C SER A 58 -17.21 6.32 2.89
N THR A 59 -16.87 7.49 2.33
CA THR A 59 -17.82 8.54 1.95
C THR A 59 -17.47 9.05 0.55
N GLU A 60 -18.47 9.30 -0.30
CA GLU A 60 -18.25 9.72 -1.69
C GLU A 60 -17.37 10.98 -1.82
N LYS A 61 -17.56 11.96 -0.92
CA LYS A 61 -16.74 13.17 -0.87
C LYS A 61 -15.25 12.86 -0.66
N ARG A 62 -14.92 12.00 0.30
CA ARG A 62 -13.52 11.61 0.59
C ARG A 62 -12.95 10.71 -0.50
N LYS A 63 -13.78 9.86 -1.14
CA LYS A 63 -13.37 9.06 -2.30
C LYS A 63 -12.90 9.93 -3.46
N MET A 64 -13.61 11.01 -3.77
CA MET A 64 -13.22 11.94 -4.82
C MET A 64 -11.99 12.79 -4.46
N GLN A 65 -11.79 13.05 -3.16
CA GLN A 65 -10.69 13.87 -2.66
C GLN A 65 -9.37 13.10 -2.56
N TYR A 66 -9.40 11.89 -2.02
CA TYR A 66 -8.23 11.06 -1.71
C TYR A 66 -7.96 9.97 -2.76
N GLY A 67 -8.97 9.54 -3.53
CA GLY A 67 -8.83 8.45 -4.50
C GLY A 67 -7.79 8.75 -5.57
N LEU A 68 -7.93 9.87 -6.28
CA LEU A 68 -7.01 10.25 -7.36
C LEU A 68 -5.57 10.49 -6.84
N PRO A 69 -5.34 11.29 -5.77
CA PRO A 69 -3.98 11.47 -5.24
C PRO A 69 -3.32 10.17 -4.81
N ILE A 70 -4.04 9.27 -4.12
CA ILE A 70 -3.46 7.99 -3.68
C ILE A 70 -3.05 7.13 -4.86
N ILE A 71 -3.91 7.00 -5.88
CA ILE A 71 -3.61 6.20 -7.08
C ILE A 71 -2.37 6.74 -7.79
N ILE A 72 -2.31 8.06 -8.04
CA ILE A 72 -1.17 8.68 -8.71
C ILE A 72 0.10 8.47 -7.90
N SER A 73 0.07 8.77 -6.59
CA SER A 73 1.25 8.69 -5.74
C SER A 73 1.79 7.28 -5.59
N VAL A 74 0.90 6.28 -5.50
CA VAL A 74 1.28 4.86 -5.42
C VAL A 74 1.91 4.39 -6.73
N ILE A 75 1.34 4.77 -7.88
CA ILE A 75 1.90 4.41 -9.19
C ILE A 75 3.26 5.08 -9.39
N THR A 76 3.37 6.39 -9.13
CA THR A 76 4.64 7.12 -9.27
C THR A 76 5.68 6.60 -8.30
N GLY A 77 5.30 6.34 -7.04
CA GLY A 77 6.17 5.73 -6.04
C GLY A 77 6.64 4.34 -6.43
N MET A 78 5.77 3.51 -7.01
CA MET A 78 6.13 2.20 -7.55
C MET A 78 7.14 2.33 -8.70
N LEU A 79 6.88 3.22 -9.67
CA LEU A 79 7.77 3.43 -10.81
C LEU A 79 9.16 3.86 -10.37
N ILE A 80 9.25 4.82 -9.44
CA ILE A 80 10.52 5.24 -8.85
C ILE A 80 11.16 4.09 -8.09
N GLY A 81 10.40 3.35 -7.29
CA GLY A 81 10.90 2.19 -6.55
C GLY A 81 11.48 1.10 -7.45
N ILE A 82 10.90 0.86 -8.62
CA ILE A 82 11.41 -0.11 -9.60
C ILE A 82 12.79 0.33 -10.14
N VAL A 83 12.98 1.62 -10.41
CA VAL A 83 14.27 2.16 -10.89
C VAL A 83 15.40 1.91 -9.88
N PHE A 84 15.08 1.87 -8.59
CA PHE A 84 16.05 1.63 -7.51
C PHE A 84 16.03 0.18 -6.97
N ASP A 85 15.32 -0.75 -7.63
CA ASP A 85 15.11 -2.13 -7.14
C ASP A 85 14.50 -2.22 -5.72
N MET A 86 13.78 -1.17 -5.32
CA MET A 86 13.08 -1.04 -4.04
C MET A 86 11.59 -0.76 -4.25
N ALA A 87 10.95 -1.47 -5.18
CA ALA A 87 9.55 -1.25 -5.56
C ALA A 87 8.58 -1.23 -4.35
N ILE A 88 8.79 -2.10 -3.36
CA ILE A 88 7.95 -2.16 -2.14
C ILE A 88 8.09 -0.89 -1.30
N VAL A 89 9.33 -0.39 -1.16
CA VAL A 89 9.61 0.86 -0.45
C VAL A 89 8.99 2.03 -1.22
N GLY A 90 9.14 2.05 -2.54
CA GLY A 90 8.54 3.04 -3.41
C GLY A 90 7.02 3.12 -3.30
N VAL A 91 6.33 1.98 -3.29
CA VAL A 91 4.86 1.90 -3.06
C VAL A 91 4.50 2.44 -1.68
N SER A 92 5.27 2.09 -0.65
CA SER A 92 5.01 2.52 0.74
C SER A 92 5.19 4.03 0.90
N VAL A 93 6.26 4.59 0.34
CA VAL A 93 6.51 6.03 0.32
C VAL A 93 5.44 6.75 -0.50
N GLY A 94 5.09 6.23 -1.68
CA GLY A 94 4.03 6.77 -2.53
C GLY A 94 2.67 6.80 -1.82
N LEU A 95 2.35 5.76 -1.04
CA LEU A 95 1.14 5.74 -0.20
C LEU A 95 1.15 6.87 0.84
N LEU A 96 2.26 7.04 1.57
CA LEU A 96 2.41 8.09 2.58
C LEU A 96 2.29 9.50 1.97
N VAL A 97 2.88 9.72 0.80
CA VAL A 97 2.78 10.98 0.06
C VAL A 97 1.35 11.24 -0.40
N GLY A 98 0.66 10.24 -0.96
CA GLY A 98 -0.73 10.38 -1.39
C GLY A 98 -1.69 10.69 -0.26
N LEU A 99 -1.45 10.11 0.92
CA LEU A 99 -2.15 10.42 2.17
C LEU A 99 -1.90 11.87 2.60
N ALA A 100 -0.64 12.31 2.62
CA ALA A 100 -0.27 13.66 3.00
C ALA A 100 -0.91 14.71 2.08
N ILE A 101 -0.89 14.49 0.76
CA ILE A 101 -1.54 15.37 -0.23
C ILE A 101 -3.05 15.45 0.02
N GLY A 102 -3.70 14.30 0.24
CA GLY A 102 -5.12 14.25 0.53
C GLY A 102 -5.48 15.03 1.80
N TYR A 103 -4.66 14.89 2.86
CA TYR A 103 -4.82 15.59 4.13
C TYR A 103 -4.60 17.11 3.99
N LEU A 104 -3.55 17.52 3.29
CA LEU A 104 -3.30 18.94 2.98
C LEU A 104 -4.46 19.56 2.20
N ARG A 105 -5.04 18.81 1.25
CA ARG A 105 -6.23 19.25 0.50
C ARG A 105 -7.48 19.35 1.37
N ASP A 106 -7.57 18.58 2.45
CA ASP A 106 -8.64 18.67 3.45
C ASP A 106 -8.52 19.94 4.28
N ILE A 107 -7.30 20.24 4.74
CA ILE A 107 -7.00 21.45 5.52
C ILE A 107 -7.17 22.72 4.67
N ASN A 108 -6.68 22.73 3.43
CA ASN A 108 -6.80 23.90 2.55
C ASN A 108 -8.25 24.18 2.12
N LYS A 109 -9.16 23.22 2.27
CA LYS A 109 -10.60 23.40 2.03
C LYS A 109 -11.33 23.78 3.32
N GLY A 110 -10.77 24.68 4.12
CA GLY A 110 -11.38 25.19 5.37
C GLY A 110 -12.73 25.92 5.24
N VAL A 111 -13.52 25.66 4.18
CA VAL A 111 -14.94 26.00 3.95
C VAL A 111 -15.57 24.93 3.05
#